data_AF-A0A9P1JNP1-F1
#
_entry.id   AF-A0A9P1JNP1-F1
#
_cell.length_a   1.000
_cell.length_b   1.000
_cell.length_c   1.000
_cell.angle_alpha   90.00
_cell.angle_beta   90.00
_cell.angle_gamma   90.00
#
_symmetry.space_group_name_H-M   'P 1'
#
loop_
_entity.id
_entity.type
_entity.pdbx_description
1 polymer ?
#
loop_
_entity_poly.entity_id
_entity_poly.type
_entity_poly.pdbx_seq_one_letter_code
_entity_poly.pdbx_strand_id
1 'polypeptide(L)'
;MESDGRFGGGAGLRDGGEFSAESGGGPRALPAFLAAGPAVAPEDRPPAEAPPDQPARLRGALNPLLAAAGPLLDLAGSLRERSGHENPEGLRDVILAEVRRFEEEAAAIGVPPEEVRVARFALCTMLDDVVRATPWGARCRWAREGLAVVVDPGAGGPDRFFDLLDTMLSDPRLHRLELELFYACLSLGFEGKFRDKPRGAHDLAHLRDELFRVLRRLRGERERALSPQWRGVAERFRPLGHVLPPWLAAVAVATLLGGLFLTLSASLGGRADAVVARLGALLPDRPLELVRAVPPPPPSAGPALAVRVTALLQPEIRSGAVAVLAGDDGALVIRIEGAGMFATGSDAIRARYRAVVDRVGQALGPEAGRVVVVAHTDDQTPRGGGLPTPEALTEARAVAVLKILERTLGAEAPDRRRAGRARTAGPQHHAGQPGRQPARRCPPLPRIGRGP
;
A
#
# COMPACT_ATOMS: atom_id res chain seq x y z
N MET A 1 -17.91 -1.99 -111.27
CA MET A 1 -17.36 -1.69 -112.61
C MET A 1 -15.92 -1.23 -112.40
N GLU A 2 -14.99 -2.10 -112.03
CA GLU A 2 -14.47 -3.26 -112.78
C GLU A 2 -13.54 -2.81 -113.91
N SER A 3 -12.23 -2.89 -113.67
CA SER A 3 -11.32 -3.59 -114.58
C SER A 3 -9.96 -3.86 -113.91
N ASP A 4 -9.55 -5.12 -114.04
CA ASP A 4 -8.27 -5.75 -113.75
C ASP A 4 -7.01 -5.04 -114.30
N GLY A 5 -5.85 -5.38 -113.73
CA GLY A 5 -4.56 -5.16 -114.37
C GLY A 5 -3.37 -5.68 -113.56
N ARG A 6 -2.92 -6.88 -113.91
CA ARG A 6 -1.82 -7.67 -113.29
C ARG A 6 -0.46 -7.36 -113.95
N PHE A 7 0.61 -7.79 -113.28
CA PHE A 7 1.99 -8.10 -113.75
C PHE A 7 3.11 -7.05 -113.71
N GLY A 8 4.26 -7.51 -113.18
CA GLY A 8 5.59 -7.20 -113.75
C GLY A 8 6.66 -6.75 -112.75
N GLY A 9 7.53 -7.68 -112.31
CA GLY A 9 8.80 -7.35 -111.65
C GLY A 9 9.91 -6.98 -112.65
N GLY A 10 10.97 -6.34 -112.16
CA GLY A 10 12.18 -6.09 -112.96
C GLY A 10 13.11 -5.02 -112.35
N ALA A 11 14.38 -5.38 -112.23
CA ALA A 11 15.49 -4.69 -111.57
C ALA A 11 16.04 -3.42 -112.26
N GLY A 12 16.88 -2.67 -111.51
CA GLY A 12 17.82 -1.63 -112.01
C GLY A 12 17.98 -0.48 -111.00
N LEU A 13 18.90 -0.50 -110.03
CA LEU A 13 20.36 -0.22 -110.05
C LEU A 13 20.80 1.17 -110.57
N ARG A 14 21.42 1.94 -109.65
CA ARG A 14 22.41 3.05 -109.80
C ARG A 14 21.93 4.35 -110.45
N ASP A 15 22.38 5.56 -110.14
CA ASP A 15 23.49 6.19 -109.38
C ASP A 15 22.92 7.57 -108.93
N GLY A 16 23.37 8.32 -107.92
CA GLY A 16 24.73 8.68 -107.53
C GLY A 16 24.82 10.22 -107.45
N GLY A 17 25.56 10.76 -106.47
CA GLY A 17 25.97 12.17 -106.37
C GLY A 17 25.29 12.96 -105.23
N GLU A 18 25.82 12.94 -104.00
CA GLU A 18 26.90 13.81 -103.47
C GLU A 18 26.39 15.13 -102.87
N PHE A 19 26.51 15.28 -101.54
CA PHE A 19 27.29 16.39 -100.98
C PHE A 19 27.69 16.11 -99.53
N SER A 20 29.00 16.15 -99.32
CA SER A 20 29.72 16.02 -98.05
C SER A 20 29.56 17.28 -97.17
N ALA A 21 29.56 17.11 -95.85
CA ALA A 21 29.80 18.20 -94.90
C ALA A 21 30.66 17.73 -93.71
N GLU A 22 31.90 18.20 -93.76
CA GLU A 22 32.76 18.69 -92.67
C GLU A 22 33.21 17.80 -91.50
N SER A 23 34.53 17.59 -91.51
CA SER A 23 35.40 17.35 -90.37
C SER A 23 35.58 18.61 -89.50
N GLY A 24 35.76 18.41 -88.19
CA GLY A 24 36.72 19.20 -87.41
C GLY A 24 36.22 19.71 -86.06
N GLY A 25 36.99 19.42 -85.00
CA GLY A 25 36.98 20.23 -83.78
C GLY A 25 36.91 19.43 -82.47
N GLY A 26 38.02 18.80 -82.08
CA GLY A 26 38.18 18.36 -80.69
C GLY A 26 38.24 19.56 -79.74
N PRO A 27 37.70 19.47 -78.51
CA PRO A 27 37.79 20.58 -77.57
C PRO A 27 39.21 20.69 -77.00
N ARG A 28 39.86 21.79 -77.39
CA ARG A 28 41.03 22.46 -76.79
C ARG A 28 41.11 22.31 -75.27
N ALA A 29 42.26 21.85 -74.80
CA ALA A 29 42.74 22.09 -73.44
C ALA A 29 43.02 23.58 -73.22
N LEU A 30 42.58 24.11 -72.06
CA LEU A 30 43.02 25.39 -71.50
C LEU A 30 43.59 25.16 -70.09
N PRO A 31 44.54 25.99 -69.66
CA PRO A 31 45.66 25.57 -68.82
C PRO A 31 45.34 25.57 -67.33
N ALA A 32 45.92 24.59 -66.64
CA ALA A 32 46.11 24.58 -65.20
C ALA A 32 47.17 25.63 -64.82
N PHE A 33 46.75 26.68 -64.10
CA PHE A 33 47.43 27.17 -62.90
C PHE A 33 46.63 28.34 -62.33
N LEU A 34 46.09 28.18 -61.11
CA LEU A 34 46.32 29.11 -59.99
C LEU A 34 45.56 28.66 -58.73
N ALA A 35 46.36 28.40 -57.71
CA ALA A 35 46.10 28.61 -56.29
C ALA A 35 45.12 27.66 -55.58
N ALA A 36 45.72 26.62 -55.01
CA ALA A 36 45.25 25.95 -53.81
C ALA A 36 44.99 26.97 -52.69
N GLY A 37 43.72 27.10 -52.28
CA GLY A 37 43.36 27.63 -50.96
C GLY A 37 43.62 26.56 -49.89
N PRO A 38 43.89 26.95 -48.63
CA PRO A 38 44.23 26.00 -47.58
C PRO A 38 43.08 25.02 -47.34
N ALA A 39 43.43 23.73 -47.30
CA ALA A 39 42.51 22.66 -46.96
C ALA A 39 41.94 22.91 -45.56
N VAL A 40 40.68 23.29 -45.49
CA VAL A 40 39.89 23.23 -44.26
C VAL A 40 39.78 21.75 -43.92
N ALA A 41 40.34 21.37 -42.77
CA ALA A 41 40.25 20.01 -42.24
C ALA A 41 38.78 19.57 -42.22
N PRO A 42 38.47 18.28 -42.46
CA PRO A 42 37.11 17.80 -42.35
C PRO A 42 36.69 17.97 -40.89
N GLU A 43 35.83 18.94 -40.66
CA GLU A 43 35.13 19.07 -39.40
C GLU A 43 34.30 17.79 -39.25
N ASP A 44 34.53 17.03 -38.17
CA ASP A 44 33.75 15.86 -37.78
C ASP A 44 32.31 16.30 -37.54
N ARG A 45 31.57 16.49 -38.63
CA ARG A 45 30.13 16.66 -38.61
C ARG A 45 29.60 15.28 -38.25
N PRO A 46 28.93 15.10 -37.09
CA PRO A 46 28.23 13.85 -36.83
C PRO A 46 27.34 13.57 -38.05
N PRO A 47 27.23 12.31 -38.51
CA PRO A 47 26.43 11.98 -39.68
C PRO A 47 25.08 12.66 -39.49
N ALA A 48 24.71 13.50 -40.46
CA ALA A 48 23.43 14.16 -40.47
C ALA A 48 22.39 13.07 -40.23
N GLU A 49 21.77 13.11 -39.06
CA GLU A 49 20.77 12.17 -38.65
C GLU A 49 19.76 12.13 -39.79
N ALA A 50 19.69 10.99 -40.47
CA ALA A 50 18.70 10.77 -41.51
C ALA A 50 17.37 11.23 -40.90
N PRO A 51 16.56 12.02 -41.63
CA PRO A 51 15.26 12.44 -41.12
C PRO A 51 14.59 11.19 -40.54
N PRO A 52 14.12 11.23 -39.28
CA PRO A 52 13.68 10.04 -38.58
C PRO A 52 12.79 9.28 -39.53
N ASP A 53 13.15 8.03 -39.83
CA ASP A 53 12.36 7.14 -40.67
C ASP A 53 10.91 7.35 -40.26
N GLN A 54 10.16 8.08 -41.10
CA GLN A 54 8.74 8.29 -40.86
C GLN A 54 8.21 6.89 -40.66
N PRO A 55 7.60 6.59 -39.51
CA PRO A 55 7.47 5.20 -39.10
C PRO A 55 6.76 4.48 -40.23
N ALA A 56 7.46 3.52 -40.84
CA ALA A 56 6.91 2.57 -41.80
C ALA A 56 5.74 1.74 -41.21
N ARG A 57 5.21 2.15 -40.05
CA ARG A 57 4.24 1.50 -39.18
C ARG A 57 2.82 2.08 -39.29
N LEU A 58 2.54 2.93 -40.29
CA LEU A 58 1.17 3.11 -40.81
C LEU A 58 0.90 2.31 -42.08
N ARG A 59 1.95 1.78 -42.74
CA ARG A 59 1.83 0.97 -43.97
C ARG A 59 1.19 -0.41 -43.74
N GLY A 60 0.99 -0.81 -42.48
CA GLY A 60 0.75 -2.21 -42.12
C GLY A 60 -0.69 -2.72 -42.04
N ALA A 61 -1.77 -1.94 -42.25
CA ALA A 61 -3.09 -2.48 -41.89
C ALA A 61 -4.33 -2.09 -42.71
N LEU A 62 -4.27 -1.27 -43.76
CA LEU A 62 -5.51 -0.81 -44.40
C LEU A 62 -5.59 -1.05 -45.91
N ASN A 63 -4.57 -0.69 -46.71
CA ASN A 63 -4.46 -1.03 -48.13
C ASN A 63 -3.07 -0.58 -48.66
N PRO A 64 -2.22 -1.46 -49.22
CA PRO A 64 -0.89 -1.11 -49.71
C PRO A 64 -0.90 -0.08 -50.85
N LEU A 65 -1.87 -0.19 -51.76
CA LEU A 65 -2.04 0.72 -52.90
C LEU A 65 -2.40 2.13 -52.42
N LEU A 66 -3.31 2.23 -51.45
CA LEU A 66 -3.69 3.49 -50.81
C LEU A 66 -2.52 4.10 -50.02
N ALA A 67 -1.70 3.27 -49.37
CA ALA A 67 -0.53 3.73 -48.63
C ALA A 67 0.54 4.31 -49.57
N ALA A 68 0.78 3.69 -50.73
CA ALA A 68 1.68 4.22 -51.77
C ALA A 68 1.13 5.53 -52.38
N ALA A 69 -0.19 5.66 -52.53
CA ALA A 69 -0.83 6.87 -53.05
C ALA A 69 -0.83 8.05 -52.06
N GLY A 70 -0.46 7.84 -50.79
CA GLY A 70 -0.54 8.84 -49.71
C GLY A 70 -0.01 10.23 -50.07
N PRO A 71 1.21 10.37 -50.61
CA PRO A 71 1.76 11.67 -51.01
C PRO A 71 0.91 12.41 -52.05
N LEU A 72 0.39 11.70 -53.06
CA LEU A 72 -0.46 12.30 -54.10
C LEU A 72 -1.83 12.74 -53.54
N LEU A 73 -2.38 11.99 -52.60
CA LEU A 73 -3.63 12.34 -51.92
C LEU A 73 -3.47 13.55 -51.00
N ASP A 74 -2.33 13.66 -50.32
CA ASP A 74 -1.99 14.84 -49.50
C ASP A 74 -1.80 16.09 -50.37
N LEU A 75 -1.10 15.96 -51.49
CA LEU A 75 -0.98 17.01 -52.49
C LEU A 75 -2.36 17.48 -52.98
N ALA A 76 -3.28 16.57 -53.30
CA ALA A 76 -4.64 16.92 -53.70
C ALA A 76 -5.38 17.74 -52.65
N GLY A 77 -5.28 17.37 -51.37
CA GLY A 77 -5.83 18.14 -50.26
C GLY A 77 -5.26 19.56 -50.22
N SER A 78 -3.94 19.67 -50.30
CA SER A 78 -3.22 20.95 -50.26
C SER A 78 -3.53 21.87 -51.46
N LEU A 79 -3.74 21.31 -52.66
CA LEU A 79 -4.03 22.07 -53.88
C LEU A 79 -5.40 22.74 -53.82
N ARG A 80 -6.38 22.06 -53.23
CA ARG A 80 -7.75 22.58 -53.10
C ARG A 80 -7.81 23.82 -52.21
N GLU A 81 -6.94 23.92 -51.21
CA GLU A 81 -6.90 25.05 -50.27
C GLU A 81 -6.11 26.26 -50.80
N ARG A 82 -5.37 26.09 -51.90
CA ARG A 82 -4.52 27.15 -52.47
C ARG A 82 -5.29 28.04 -53.43
N SER A 83 -5.36 29.33 -53.09
CA SER A 83 -5.97 30.38 -53.91
C SER A 83 -5.10 30.86 -55.09
N GLY A 84 -3.81 30.48 -55.13
CA GLY A 84 -2.89 30.81 -56.22
C GLY A 84 -1.60 29.99 -56.16
N HIS A 85 -0.88 29.93 -57.28
CA HIS A 85 0.43 29.29 -57.37
C HIS A 85 1.35 30.07 -58.32
N GLU A 86 2.58 30.34 -57.89
CA GLU A 86 3.54 31.16 -58.66
C GLU A 86 4.08 30.42 -59.91
N ASN A 87 4.25 29.09 -59.82
CA ASN A 87 4.73 28.27 -60.95
C ASN A 87 3.90 26.98 -61.11
N PRO A 88 2.71 27.05 -61.77
CA PRO A 88 1.85 25.89 -61.97
C PRO A 88 2.46 24.81 -62.87
N GLU A 89 3.42 25.17 -63.73
CA GLU A 89 4.09 24.20 -64.61
C GLU A 89 5.13 23.37 -63.85
N GLY A 90 5.97 24.01 -63.04
CA GLY A 90 6.92 23.28 -62.17
C GLY A 90 6.20 22.36 -61.18
N LEU A 91 5.04 22.77 -60.67
CA LEU A 91 4.20 21.93 -59.82
C LEU A 91 3.68 20.69 -60.57
N ARG A 92 3.29 20.83 -61.85
CA ARG A 92 2.86 19.71 -62.69
C ARG A 92 4.00 18.70 -62.85
N ASP A 93 5.22 19.16 -63.08
CA ASP A 93 6.39 18.28 -63.23
C ASP A 93 6.72 17.53 -61.93
N VAL A 94 6.62 18.21 -60.78
CA VAL A 94 6.76 17.57 -59.46
C VAL A 94 5.72 16.47 -59.26
N ILE A 95 4.46 16.73 -59.64
CA ILE A 95 3.38 15.74 -59.49
C ILE A 95 3.57 14.57 -60.46
N LEU A 96 4.03 14.80 -61.69
CA LEU A 96 4.37 13.72 -62.62
C LEU A 96 5.52 12.86 -62.10
N ALA A 97 6.51 13.44 -61.42
CA ALA A 97 7.57 12.69 -60.76
C ALA A 97 7.02 11.85 -59.60
N GLU A 98 6.12 12.40 -58.80
CA GLU A 98 5.48 11.66 -57.69
C GLU A 98 4.55 10.55 -58.19
N VAL A 99 3.88 10.72 -59.34
CA VAL A 99 3.12 9.66 -60.00
C VAL A 99 4.01 8.49 -60.42
N ARG A 100 5.20 8.77 -60.98
CA ARG A 100 6.18 7.71 -61.31
C ARG A 100 6.66 6.98 -60.07
N ARG A 101 6.94 7.73 -59.00
CA ARG A 101 7.31 7.16 -57.70
C ARG A 101 6.22 6.25 -57.14
N PHE A 102 4.95 6.65 -57.26
CA PHE A 102 3.82 5.81 -56.89
C PHE A 102 3.79 4.49 -57.69
N GLU A 103 4.02 4.53 -59.01
CA GLU A 103 4.08 3.32 -59.83
C GLU A 103 5.20 2.37 -59.37
N GLU A 104 6.39 2.92 -59.11
CA GLU A 104 7.55 2.17 -58.62
C GLU A 104 7.29 1.55 -57.25
N GLU A 105 6.73 2.32 -56.31
CA GLU A 105 6.39 1.84 -54.97
C GLU A 105 5.29 0.77 -55.00
N ALA A 106 4.23 0.97 -55.80
CA ALA A 106 3.15 -0.01 -55.94
C ALA A 106 3.65 -1.32 -56.58
N ALA A 107 4.53 -1.23 -57.59
CA ALA A 107 5.16 -2.38 -58.20
C ALA A 107 6.09 -3.13 -57.23
N ALA A 108 6.86 -2.39 -56.40
CA ALA A 108 7.74 -2.98 -55.39
C ALA A 108 6.96 -3.73 -54.29
N ILE A 109 5.73 -3.32 -53.99
CA ILE A 109 4.83 -4.00 -53.05
C ILE A 109 4.15 -5.24 -53.68
N GLY A 110 4.30 -5.45 -54.99
CA GLY A 110 3.76 -6.60 -55.71
C GLY A 110 2.32 -6.43 -56.19
N VAL A 111 1.84 -5.18 -56.34
CA VAL A 111 0.52 -4.91 -56.93
C VAL A 111 0.54 -5.25 -58.42
N PRO A 112 -0.47 -5.95 -58.97
CA PRO A 112 -0.53 -6.26 -60.39
C PRO A 112 -0.47 -5.02 -61.29
N PRO A 113 0.18 -5.08 -62.46
CA PRO A 113 0.39 -3.91 -63.31
C PRO A 113 -0.91 -3.32 -63.85
N GLU A 114 -1.97 -4.13 -64.00
CA GLU A 114 -3.31 -3.64 -64.37
C GLU A 114 -3.88 -2.71 -63.29
N GLU A 115 -3.83 -3.14 -62.03
CA GLU A 115 -4.35 -2.38 -60.89
C GLU A 115 -3.57 -1.07 -60.70
N VAL A 116 -2.24 -1.11 -60.87
CA VAL A 116 -1.39 0.09 -60.82
C VAL A 116 -1.80 1.09 -61.92
N ARG A 117 -2.09 0.63 -63.13
CA ARG A 117 -2.53 1.52 -64.23
C ARG A 117 -3.88 2.15 -63.94
N VAL A 118 -4.84 1.39 -63.43
CA VAL A 118 -6.17 1.89 -63.03
C VAL A 118 -6.04 2.92 -61.90
N ALA A 119 -5.22 2.63 -60.89
CA ALA A 119 -4.97 3.51 -59.76
C ALA A 119 -4.30 4.82 -60.16
N ARG A 120 -3.26 4.72 -61.00
CA ARG A 120 -2.56 5.87 -61.58
C ARG A 120 -3.51 6.77 -62.36
N PHE A 121 -4.34 6.18 -63.23
CA PHE A 121 -5.36 6.92 -63.96
C PHE A 121 -6.27 7.67 -63.00
N ALA A 122 -6.83 6.98 -62.00
CA ALA A 122 -7.73 7.57 -61.01
C ALA A 122 -7.11 8.75 -60.23
N LEU A 123 -5.84 8.64 -59.84
CA LEU A 123 -5.09 9.69 -59.15
C LEU A 123 -4.88 10.91 -60.05
N CYS A 124 -4.42 10.70 -61.28
CA CYS A 124 -4.22 11.78 -62.24
C CYS A 124 -5.54 12.49 -62.58
N THR A 125 -6.61 11.75 -62.83
CA THR A 125 -7.94 12.31 -63.12
C THR A 125 -8.49 13.10 -61.93
N MET A 126 -8.26 12.64 -60.70
CA MET A 126 -8.65 13.38 -59.50
C MET A 126 -7.88 14.68 -59.35
N LEU A 127 -6.54 14.65 -59.51
CA LEU A 127 -5.70 15.84 -59.42
C LEU A 127 -6.06 16.87 -60.50
N ASP A 128 -6.35 16.41 -61.72
CA ASP A 128 -6.83 17.26 -62.81
C ASP A 128 -8.16 17.96 -62.43
N ASP A 129 -9.11 17.24 -61.83
CA ASP A 129 -10.40 17.79 -61.42
C ASP A 129 -10.27 18.77 -60.23
N VAL A 130 -9.38 18.49 -59.29
CA VAL A 130 -9.07 19.38 -58.16
C VAL A 130 -8.44 20.67 -58.66
N VAL A 131 -7.44 20.61 -59.54
CA VAL A 131 -6.82 21.80 -60.12
C VAL A 131 -7.83 22.59 -60.94
N ARG A 132 -8.69 21.92 -61.72
CA ARG A 132 -9.79 22.56 -62.46
C ARG A 132 -10.78 23.30 -61.56
N ALA A 133 -10.95 22.85 -60.32
CA ALA A 133 -11.79 23.53 -59.32
C ALA A 133 -11.17 24.82 -58.76
N THR A 134 -9.86 25.01 -58.91
CA THR A 134 -9.16 26.19 -58.35
C THR A 134 -9.29 27.42 -59.26
N PRO A 135 -9.24 28.65 -58.71
CA PRO A 135 -9.29 29.88 -59.51
C PRO A 135 -8.15 30.04 -60.53
N TRP A 136 -6.99 29.43 -60.26
CA TRP A 136 -5.78 29.53 -61.08
C TRP A 136 -5.64 28.39 -62.10
N GLY A 137 -6.27 27.22 -61.86
CA GLY A 137 -6.15 26.06 -62.72
C GLY A 137 -6.62 26.29 -64.15
N ALA A 138 -7.69 27.07 -64.35
CA ALA A 138 -8.21 27.39 -65.69
C ALA A 138 -7.24 28.24 -66.55
N ARG A 139 -6.22 28.86 -65.94
CA ARG A 139 -5.32 29.83 -66.61
C ARG A 139 -3.97 29.23 -67.01
N CYS A 140 -3.64 28.03 -66.54
CA CYS A 140 -2.35 27.38 -66.81
C CYS A 140 -2.46 26.35 -67.93
N ARG A 141 -1.31 25.90 -68.45
CA ARG A 141 -1.23 24.85 -69.48
C ARG A 141 -1.88 23.54 -69.04
N TRP A 142 -1.90 23.26 -67.74
CA TRP A 142 -2.53 22.09 -67.16
C TRP A 142 -4.01 21.95 -67.57
N ALA A 143 -4.78 23.04 -67.65
CA ALA A 143 -6.17 22.97 -68.11
C ALA A 143 -6.34 22.46 -69.56
N ARG A 144 -5.30 22.59 -70.40
CA ARG A 144 -5.30 22.12 -71.79
C ARG A 144 -4.74 20.69 -71.91
N GLU A 145 -3.74 20.37 -71.09
CA GLU A 145 -3.08 19.06 -71.07
C GLU A 145 -3.06 18.51 -69.63
N GLY A 146 -4.16 17.88 -69.22
CA GLY A 146 -4.25 17.23 -67.92
C GLY A 146 -3.21 16.11 -67.75
N LEU A 147 -2.91 15.77 -66.50
CA LEU A 147 -2.04 14.66 -66.12
C LEU A 147 -2.55 13.34 -66.69
N ALA A 148 -3.87 13.11 -66.64
CA ALA A 148 -4.46 11.85 -67.11
C ALA A 148 -4.21 11.62 -68.61
N VAL A 149 -4.26 12.69 -69.42
CA VAL A 149 -4.00 12.62 -70.86
C VAL A 149 -2.53 12.33 -71.16
N VAL A 150 -1.60 12.86 -70.37
CA VAL A 150 -0.17 12.58 -70.52
C VAL A 150 0.15 11.14 -70.18
N VAL A 151 -0.50 10.62 -69.13
CA VAL A 151 -0.19 9.33 -68.52
C VAL A 151 -0.88 8.17 -69.22
N ASP A 152 -2.10 8.38 -69.73
CA ASP A 152 -2.81 7.43 -70.60
C ASP A 152 -3.58 8.23 -71.69
N PRO A 153 -2.93 8.52 -72.83
CA PRO A 153 -3.54 9.28 -73.93
C PRO A 153 -4.78 8.61 -74.55
N GLY A 154 -4.93 7.29 -74.36
CA GLY A 154 -6.07 6.51 -74.84
C GLY A 154 -7.21 6.41 -73.83
N ALA A 155 -7.09 7.04 -72.66
CA ALA A 155 -7.96 6.76 -71.53
C ALA A 155 -9.38 7.31 -71.63
N GLY A 156 -9.74 8.07 -72.67
CA GLY A 156 -11.01 8.79 -72.64
C GLY A 156 -11.07 9.81 -71.47
N GLY A 157 -12.17 10.54 -71.40
CA GLY A 157 -12.33 11.64 -70.46
C GLY A 157 -12.48 11.22 -68.98
N PRO A 158 -12.74 12.18 -68.08
CA PRO A 158 -12.98 11.91 -66.65
C PRO A 158 -14.16 10.98 -66.39
N ASP A 159 -15.04 10.76 -67.38
CA ASP A 159 -16.15 9.82 -67.31
C ASP A 159 -15.71 8.37 -67.12
N ARG A 160 -14.55 7.98 -67.68
CA ARG A 160 -14.00 6.62 -67.55
C ARG A 160 -13.72 6.25 -66.11
N PHE A 161 -13.49 7.21 -65.22
CA PHE A 161 -13.39 6.94 -63.78
C PHE A 161 -14.63 6.20 -63.28
N PHE A 162 -15.82 6.66 -63.65
CA PHE A 162 -17.06 6.04 -63.21
C PHE A 162 -17.34 4.72 -63.93
N ASP A 163 -16.95 4.60 -65.19
CA ASP A 163 -17.09 3.34 -65.93
C ASP A 163 -16.19 2.22 -65.34
N LEU A 164 -14.97 2.58 -64.94
CA LEU A 164 -14.07 1.69 -64.20
C LEU A 164 -14.63 1.35 -62.82
N LEU A 165 -15.19 2.33 -62.11
CA LEU A 165 -15.84 2.10 -60.82
C LEU A 165 -17.00 1.10 -60.95
N ASP A 166 -17.89 1.29 -61.91
CA ASP A 166 -19.04 0.41 -62.17
C ASP A 166 -18.59 -1.01 -62.56
N THR A 167 -17.51 -1.11 -63.34
CA THR A 167 -16.89 -2.40 -63.70
C THR A 167 -16.35 -3.11 -62.46
N MET A 168 -15.59 -2.42 -61.61
CA MET A 168 -15.02 -2.99 -60.37
C MET A 168 -16.10 -3.33 -59.33
N LEU A 169 -17.23 -2.62 -59.32
CA LEU A 169 -18.38 -2.93 -58.48
C LEU A 169 -19.09 -4.24 -58.87
N SER A 170 -18.84 -4.78 -60.07
CA SER A 170 -19.36 -6.10 -60.48
C SER A 170 -18.69 -7.24 -59.73
N ASP A 171 -17.38 -7.12 -59.42
CA ASP A 171 -16.67 -8.02 -58.51
C ASP A 171 -15.86 -7.24 -57.45
N PRO A 172 -16.53 -6.75 -56.39
CA PRO A 172 -15.88 -5.91 -55.38
C PRO A 172 -14.80 -6.64 -54.55
N ARG A 173 -14.80 -7.98 -54.55
CA ARG A 173 -13.84 -8.76 -53.77
C ARG A 173 -12.47 -8.79 -54.44
N LEU A 174 -12.47 -8.89 -55.76
CA LEU A 174 -11.24 -8.87 -56.56
C LEU A 174 -10.60 -7.48 -56.55
N HIS A 175 -11.42 -6.43 -56.73
CA HIS A 175 -10.96 -5.05 -56.88
C HIS A 175 -10.98 -4.22 -55.59
N ARG A 176 -10.79 -4.87 -54.44
CA ARG A 176 -10.93 -4.19 -53.14
C ARG A 176 -9.95 -3.04 -52.99
N LEU A 177 -8.71 -3.20 -53.46
CA LEU A 177 -7.65 -2.21 -53.24
C LEU A 177 -7.92 -0.93 -54.04
N GLU A 178 -8.36 -1.08 -55.28
CA GLU A 178 -8.69 -0.01 -56.21
C GLU A 178 -9.98 0.69 -55.78
N LEU A 179 -11.01 -0.06 -55.37
CA LEU A 179 -12.27 0.52 -54.87
C LEU A 179 -12.05 1.41 -53.65
N GLU A 180 -11.15 1.04 -52.73
CA GLU A 180 -10.80 1.88 -51.59
C GLU A 180 -10.04 3.15 -52.02
N LEU A 181 -9.19 3.07 -53.03
CA LEU A 181 -8.52 4.25 -53.61
C LEU A 181 -9.54 5.18 -54.30
N PHE A 182 -10.47 4.62 -55.09
CA PHE A 182 -11.53 5.39 -55.74
C PHE A 182 -12.43 6.08 -54.70
N TYR A 183 -12.76 5.38 -53.61
CA TYR A 183 -13.48 5.96 -52.49
C TYR A 183 -12.71 7.12 -51.85
N ALA A 184 -11.39 7.00 -51.70
CA ALA A 184 -10.54 8.08 -51.21
C ALA A 184 -10.54 9.28 -52.17
N CYS A 185 -10.41 9.07 -53.49
CA CYS A 185 -10.51 10.13 -54.50
C CYS A 185 -11.86 10.87 -54.42
N LEU A 186 -12.98 10.15 -54.31
CA LEU A 186 -14.32 10.75 -54.16
C LEU A 186 -14.45 11.55 -52.85
N SER A 187 -13.86 11.05 -51.77
CA SER A 187 -13.86 11.73 -50.47
C SER A 187 -12.97 12.98 -50.44
N LEU A 188 -11.93 13.01 -51.28
CA LEU A 188 -11.03 14.15 -51.46
C LEU A 188 -11.54 15.13 -52.54
N GLY A 189 -12.79 15.02 -52.96
CA GLY A 189 -13.46 16.04 -53.76
C GLY A 189 -13.35 15.85 -55.27
N PHE A 190 -13.06 14.63 -55.73
CA PHE A 190 -13.29 14.30 -57.13
C PHE A 190 -14.79 14.32 -57.45
N GLU A 191 -15.21 15.16 -58.38
CA GLU A 191 -16.61 15.26 -58.81
C GLU A 191 -16.83 14.72 -60.23
N GLY A 192 -15.85 14.94 -61.12
CA GLY A 192 -15.91 14.52 -62.52
C GLY A 192 -17.23 14.93 -63.18
N LYS A 193 -17.94 13.95 -63.78
CA LYS A 193 -19.22 14.14 -64.50
C LYS A 193 -20.38 14.65 -63.64
N PHE A 194 -20.24 14.63 -62.31
CA PHE A 194 -21.28 15.11 -61.40
C PHE A 194 -21.20 16.62 -61.12
N ARG A 195 -20.09 17.27 -61.46
CA ARG A 195 -19.92 18.72 -61.25
C ARG A 195 -20.94 19.56 -62.02
N ASP A 196 -21.17 19.19 -63.29
CA ASP A 196 -22.00 19.96 -64.22
C ASP A 196 -23.47 19.49 -64.21
N LYS A 197 -23.82 18.47 -63.41
CA LYS A 197 -25.17 17.90 -63.35
C LYS A 197 -26.05 18.63 -62.33
N PRO A 198 -27.35 18.88 -62.66
CA PRO A 198 -28.29 19.34 -61.67
C PRO A 198 -28.45 18.29 -60.57
N ARG A 199 -28.30 18.70 -59.29
CA ARG A 199 -28.26 17.80 -58.11
C ARG A 199 -27.06 16.83 -58.08
N GLY A 200 -26.04 17.03 -58.91
CA GLY A 200 -24.91 16.09 -58.99
C GLY A 200 -24.16 15.87 -57.68
N ALA A 201 -24.05 16.88 -56.80
CA ALA A 201 -23.47 16.73 -55.47
C ALA A 201 -24.26 15.74 -54.58
N HIS A 202 -25.58 15.69 -54.71
CA HIS A 202 -26.41 14.73 -53.97
C HIS A 202 -26.20 13.31 -54.50
N ASP A 203 -26.20 13.13 -55.82
CA ASP A 203 -26.00 11.83 -56.46
C ASP A 203 -24.60 11.28 -56.17
N LEU A 204 -23.58 12.14 -56.18
CA LEU A 204 -22.20 11.79 -55.82
C LEU A 204 -22.08 11.36 -54.36
N ALA A 205 -22.76 12.06 -53.45
CA ALA A 205 -22.80 11.69 -52.04
C ALA A 205 -23.49 10.32 -51.84
N HIS A 206 -24.59 10.06 -52.57
CA HIS A 206 -25.25 8.76 -52.55
C HIS A 206 -24.34 7.64 -53.06
N LEU A 207 -23.66 7.85 -54.19
CA LEU A 207 -22.70 6.90 -54.75
C LEU A 207 -21.56 6.61 -53.75
N ARG A 208 -21.02 7.65 -53.10
CA ARG A 208 -19.98 7.50 -52.08
C ARG A 208 -20.46 6.69 -50.88
N ASP A 209 -21.69 6.92 -50.41
CA ASP A 209 -22.28 6.18 -49.30
C ASP A 209 -22.54 4.72 -49.66
N GLU A 210 -22.96 4.44 -50.90
CA GLU A 210 -23.14 3.09 -51.42
C GLU A 210 -21.80 2.34 -51.51
N LEU A 211 -20.78 2.97 -52.10
CA LEU A 211 -19.42 2.43 -52.15
C LEU A 211 -18.87 2.18 -50.75
N PHE A 212 -19.09 3.10 -49.80
CA PHE A 212 -18.71 2.91 -48.40
C PHE A 212 -19.36 1.66 -47.80
N ARG A 213 -20.67 1.44 -48.03
CA ARG A 213 -21.37 0.25 -47.53
C ARG A 213 -20.81 -1.03 -48.14
N VAL A 214 -20.46 -1.04 -49.42
CA VAL A 214 -19.81 -2.19 -50.09
C VAL A 214 -18.46 -2.48 -49.43
N LEU A 215 -17.57 -1.48 -49.34
CA LEU A 215 -16.26 -1.61 -48.71
C LEU A 215 -16.36 -2.05 -47.24
N ARG A 216 -17.36 -1.52 -46.52
CA ARG A 216 -17.63 -1.87 -45.12
C ARG A 216 -18.01 -3.33 -44.96
N ARG A 217 -18.84 -3.87 -45.88
CA ARG A 217 -19.21 -5.29 -45.90
C ARG A 217 -18.01 -6.18 -46.23
N LEU A 218 -17.14 -5.75 -47.15
CA LEU A 218 -15.94 -6.50 -47.53
C LEU A 218 -14.89 -6.58 -46.42
N ARG A 219 -14.72 -5.53 -45.61
CA ARG A 219 -13.77 -5.52 -44.48
C ARG A 219 -14.20 -6.39 -43.29
N GLY A 220 -15.48 -6.79 -43.22
CA GLY A 220 -15.99 -7.65 -42.15
C GLY A 220 -16.15 -6.94 -40.79
N GLU A 221 -16.14 -7.71 -39.71
CA GLU A 221 -16.32 -7.17 -38.36
C GLU A 221 -15.18 -6.22 -37.97
N ARG A 222 -15.55 -5.04 -37.48
CA ARG A 222 -14.59 -4.04 -37.02
C ARG A 222 -13.82 -4.60 -35.83
N GLU A 223 -12.50 -4.57 -35.91
CA GLU A 223 -11.65 -4.84 -34.76
C GLU A 223 -11.99 -3.79 -33.68
N ARG A 224 -12.61 -4.25 -32.58
CA ARG A 224 -13.11 -3.37 -31.51
C ARG A 224 -11.97 -2.71 -30.74
N ALA A 225 -10.77 -3.28 -30.83
CA ALA A 225 -9.58 -2.72 -30.23
C ALA A 225 -9.17 -1.45 -30.98
N LEU A 226 -9.11 -0.33 -30.25
CA LEU A 226 -8.69 0.98 -30.81
C LEU A 226 -7.19 1.06 -31.11
N SER A 227 -6.40 0.09 -30.65
CA SER A 227 -4.96 -0.04 -30.90
C SER A 227 -4.60 -1.52 -31.08
N PRO A 228 -3.75 -1.87 -32.06
CA PRO A 228 -3.17 -3.21 -32.18
C PRO A 228 -2.44 -3.65 -30.90
N GLN A 229 -1.89 -2.69 -30.14
CA GLN A 229 -1.17 -2.90 -28.90
C GLN A 229 -1.95 -2.35 -27.69
N TRP A 230 -3.28 -2.53 -27.67
CA TRP A 230 -4.12 -2.08 -26.55
C TRP A 230 -3.78 -2.76 -25.21
N ARG A 231 -3.17 -3.95 -25.25
CA ARG A 231 -2.65 -4.59 -24.05
C ARG A 231 -1.40 -3.82 -23.64
N GLY A 232 -1.58 -2.87 -22.72
CA GLY A 232 -0.48 -2.22 -22.02
C GLY A 232 0.48 -3.28 -21.48
N VAL A 233 1.75 -2.90 -21.33
CA VAL A 233 2.75 -3.75 -20.70
C VAL A 233 2.17 -4.25 -19.37
N ALA A 234 1.98 -5.55 -19.24
CA ALA A 234 1.48 -6.18 -18.01
C ALA A 234 2.54 -6.18 -16.90
N GLU A 235 3.26 -5.07 -16.76
CA GLU A 235 4.08 -4.84 -15.60
C GLU A 235 3.15 -4.46 -14.46
N ARG A 236 3.16 -5.31 -13.42
CA ARG A 236 2.50 -5.01 -12.16
C ARG A 236 3.07 -3.69 -11.69
N PHE A 237 2.21 -2.67 -11.57
CA PHE A 237 2.52 -1.43 -10.89
C PHE A 237 3.20 -1.77 -9.55
N ARG A 238 4.52 -1.55 -9.48
CA ARG A 238 5.29 -1.63 -8.24
C ARG A 238 5.27 -0.23 -7.65
N PRO A 239 4.35 0.10 -6.73
CA PRO A 239 4.47 1.35 -6.01
C PRO A 239 5.85 1.34 -5.34
N LEU A 240 6.54 2.48 -5.42
CA LEU A 240 7.78 2.73 -4.68
C LEU A 240 7.42 2.93 -3.19
N GLY A 241 6.88 1.89 -2.57
CA GLY A 241 6.47 1.86 -1.18
C GLY A 241 7.44 0.99 -0.41
N HIS A 242 8.51 1.58 0.11
CA HIS A 242 9.27 0.97 1.18
C HIS A 242 8.38 0.89 2.43
N VAL A 243 7.57 -0.15 2.53
CA VAL A 243 6.89 -0.50 3.78
C VAL A 243 7.97 -1.17 4.64
N LEU A 244 8.75 -0.36 5.37
CA LEU A 244 9.56 -0.88 6.46
C LEU A 244 8.65 -1.72 7.35
N PRO A 245 8.95 -3.00 7.57
CA PRO A 245 8.10 -3.84 8.40
C PRO A 245 7.88 -3.22 9.79
N PRO A 246 6.66 -3.27 10.35
CA PRO A 246 6.34 -2.60 11.63
C PRO A 246 7.19 -3.11 12.80
N TRP A 247 7.77 -4.31 12.71
CA TRP A 247 8.68 -4.83 13.72
C TRP A 247 9.97 -4.02 13.84
N LEU A 248 10.46 -3.39 12.76
CA LEU A 248 11.65 -2.52 12.82
C LEU A 248 11.37 -1.26 13.65
N ALA A 249 10.18 -0.67 13.49
CA ALA A 249 9.74 0.44 14.33
C ALA A 249 9.62 0.01 15.81
N ALA A 250 9.07 -1.18 16.07
CA ALA A 250 8.98 -1.72 17.43
C ALA A 250 10.36 -1.95 18.06
N VAL A 251 11.32 -2.50 17.30
CA VAL A 251 12.71 -2.70 17.77
C VAL A 251 13.40 -1.36 18.02
N ALA A 252 13.23 -0.37 17.15
CA ALA A 252 13.80 0.97 17.34
C ALA A 252 13.24 1.64 18.61
N VAL A 253 11.93 1.57 18.84
CA VAL A 253 11.29 2.11 20.04
C VAL A 253 11.74 1.37 21.29
N ALA A 254 11.80 0.04 21.26
CA ALA A 254 12.28 -0.76 22.39
C ALA A 254 13.74 -0.45 22.73
N THR A 255 14.59 -0.26 21.73
CA THR A 255 16.00 0.12 21.91
C THR A 255 16.12 1.51 22.51
N LEU A 256 15.34 2.48 22.04
CA LEU A 256 15.30 3.84 22.58
C LEU A 256 14.86 3.84 24.05
N LEU A 257 13.75 3.16 24.36
CA LEU A 257 13.22 3.08 25.73
C LEU A 257 14.14 2.32 26.67
N GLY A 258 14.75 1.23 26.20
CA GLY A 258 15.74 0.46 26.95
C GLY A 258 16.99 1.29 27.26
N GLY A 259 17.53 1.99 26.26
CA GLY A 259 18.65 2.91 26.46
C GLY A 259 18.32 4.03 27.46
N LEU A 260 17.14 4.64 27.33
CA LEU A 260 16.67 5.67 28.27
C LEU A 260 16.54 5.13 29.70
N PHE A 261 15.93 3.96 29.87
CA PHE A 261 15.77 3.32 31.17
C PHE A 261 17.12 3.02 31.84
N LEU A 262 18.06 2.41 31.10
CA LEU A 262 19.40 2.11 31.61
C LEU A 262 20.14 3.38 32.03
N THR A 263 20.04 4.44 31.22
CA THR A 263 20.68 5.73 31.52
C THR A 263 20.08 6.37 32.78
N LEU A 264 18.75 6.39 32.89
CA LEU A 264 18.07 6.92 34.07
C LEU A 264 18.39 6.08 35.32
N SER A 265 18.37 4.76 35.22
CA SER A 265 18.69 3.84 36.32
C SER A 265 20.12 4.02 36.83
N ALA A 266 21.10 4.10 35.92
CA ALA A 266 22.49 4.37 36.28
C ALA A 266 22.65 5.76 36.91
N SER A 267 21.99 6.79 36.37
CA SER A 267 22.04 8.15 36.93
C SER A 267 21.41 8.23 38.33
N LEU A 268 20.33 7.48 38.57
CA LEU A 268 19.66 7.43 39.84
C LEU A 268 20.50 6.65 40.86
N GLY A 269 21.09 5.53 40.45
CA GLY A 269 22.04 4.75 41.25
C GLY A 269 23.21 5.61 41.72
N GLY A 270 23.90 6.29 40.81
CA GLY A 270 25.02 7.16 41.18
C GLY A 270 24.63 8.31 42.14
N ARG A 271 23.44 8.89 41.98
CA ARG A 271 22.91 9.89 42.91
C ARG A 271 22.51 9.28 44.27
N ALA A 272 21.91 8.10 44.27
CA ALA A 272 21.52 7.38 45.47
C ALA A 272 22.74 6.95 46.28
N ASP A 273 23.76 6.39 45.63
CA ASP A 273 25.02 5.97 46.24
C ASP A 273 25.73 7.15 46.89
N ALA A 274 25.72 8.34 46.27
CA ALA A 274 26.26 9.55 46.87
C ALA A 274 25.52 9.95 48.17
N VAL A 275 24.21 9.75 48.23
CA VAL A 275 23.41 10.01 49.44
C VAL A 275 23.63 8.93 50.49
N VAL A 276 23.69 7.66 50.09
CA VAL A 276 23.99 6.52 50.97
C VAL A 276 25.38 6.68 51.58
N ALA A 277 26.38 7.10 50.80
CA ALA A 277 27.73 7.38 51.31
C ALA A 277 27.74 8.52 52.33
N ARG A 278 26.94 9.58 52.11
CA ARG A 278 26.78 10.67 53.10
C ARG A 278 26.09 10.20 54.37
N LEU A 279 25.06 9.36 54.25
CA LEU A 279 24.39 8.73 55.40
C LEU A 279 25.36 7.81 56.16
N GLY A 280 26.13 6.99 55.44
CA GLY A 280 27.15 6.11 56.01
C GLY A 280 28.20 6.89 56.79
N ALA A 281 28.66 8.03 56.27
CA ALA A 281 29.61 8.90 56.97
C ALA A 281 29.04 9.55 58.25
N LEU A 282 27.72 9.65 58.38
CA LEU A 282 27.06 10.14 59.60
C LEU A 282 26.87 9.03 60.65
N LEU A 283 26.87 7.76 60.25
CA LEU A 283 26.81 6.64 61.18
C LEU A 283 28.23 6.29 61.66
N PRO A 284 28.50 6.29 62.98
CA PRO A 284 29.78 5.85 63.49
C PRO A 284 29.99 4.34 63.24
N ASP A 285 31.20 3.92 62.85
CA ASP A 285 31.61 2.50 62.65
C ASP A 285 31.60 1.65 63.93
N ARG A 286 31.12 2.20 65.05
CA ARG A 286 31.02 1.51 66.33
C ARG A 286 29.60 1.00 66.51
N PRO A 287 29.41 -0.19 67.11
CA PRO A 287 28.07 -0.67 67.44
C PRO A 287 27.36 0.40 68.27
N LEU A 288 26.22 0.88 67.78
CA LEU A 288 25.34 1.80 68.50
C LEU A 288 24.85 1.06 69.74
N GLU A 289 25.55 1.21 70.86
CA GLU A 289 25.00 0.87 72.17
C GLU A 289 23.89 1.87 72.45
N LEU A 290 22.64 1.47 72.20
CA LEU A 290 21.50 2.06 72.88
C LEU A 290 21.68 1.77 74.36
N VAL A 291 22.40 2.66 75.06
CA VAL A 291 22.28 2.79 76.50
C VAL A 291 20.86 3.29 76.74
N ARG A 292 19.92 2.36 76.69
CA ARG A 292 18.63 2.55 77.33
C ARG A 292 19.00 2.69 78.79
N ALA A 293 19.04 3.92 79.29
CA ALA A 293 18.92 4.16 80.71
C ALA A 293 17.58 3.53 81.09
N VAL A 294 17.61 2.27 81.49
CA VAL A 294 16.49 1.58 82.09
C VAL A 294 16.24 2.40 83.36
N PRO A 295 15.14 3.18 83.46
CA PRO A 295 14.76 3.70 84.75
C PRO A 295 14.65 2.50 85.69
N PRO A 296 15.17 2.58 86.93
CA PRO A 296 15.21 1.45 87.84
C PRO A 296 13.84 0.77 87.87
N PRO A 297 13.78 -0.57 87.78
CA PRO A 297 12.52 -1.29 87.69
C PRO A 297 11.61 -0.85 88.84
N PRO A 298 10.37 -0.40 88.58
CA PRO A 298 9.40 -0.26 89.66
C PRO A 298 9.29 -1.62 90.37
N PRO A 299 9.23 -1.65 91.71
CA PRO A 299 9.26 -2.87 92.48
C PRO A 299 8.19 -3.84 91.97
N SER A 300 8.64 -5.00 91.50
CA SER A 300 7.79 -6.09 91.06
C SER A 300 6.79 -6.44 92.15
N ALA A 301 5.49 -6.22 91.91
CA ALA A 301 4.43 -6.90 92.63
C ALA A 301 4.60 -8.40 92.35
N GLY A 302 5.17 -9.10 93.33
CA GLY A 302 5.89 -10.35 93.14
C GLY A 302 5.05 -11.60 92.87
N PRO A 303 5.72 -12.78 92.82
CA PRO A 303 5.15 -14.11 92.53
C PRO A 303 3.98 -14.55 93.43
N ALA A 304 3.65 -13.79 94.47
CA ALA A 304 2.54 -14.05 95.38
C ALA A 304 1.16 -13.98 94.71
N LEU A 305 0.96 -13.08 93.73
CA LEU A 305 -0.31 -12.98 93.00
C LEU A 305 -0.53 -14.19 92.10
N ALA A 306 0.52 -14.65 91.41
CA ALA A 306 0.47 -15.86 90.60
C ALA A 306 0.14 -17.10 91.45
N VAL A 307 0.72 -17.22 92.65
CA VAL A 307 0.44 -18.34 93.56
C VAL A 307 -1.01 -18.30 94.08
N ARG A 308 -1.53 -17.13 94.49
CA ARG A 308 -2.92 -17.00 94.98
C ARG A 308 -3.96 -17.32 93.90
N VAL A 309 -3.78 -16.78 92.69
CA VAL A 309 -4.70 -17.04 91.58
C VAL A 309 -4.61 -18.50 91.13
N THR A 310 -3.41 -19.09 91.11
CA THR A 310 -3.23 -20.53 90.82
C THR A 310 -3.90 -21.42 91.89
N ALA A 311 -3.87 -21.02 93.16
CA ALA A 311 -4.55 -21.75 94.24
C ALA A 311 -6.09 -21.69 94.12
N LEU A 312 -6.65 -20.56 93.72
CA LEU A 312 -8.11 -20.40 93.52
C LEU A 312 -8.64 -21.12 92.28
N LEU A 313 -7.82 -21.24 91.22
CA LEU A 313 -8.17 -21.89 89.95
C LEU A 313 -7.71 -23.37 89.85
N GLN A 314 -7.23 -23.95 90.96
CA GLN A 314 -6.82 -25.36 91.06
C GLN A 314 -7.85 -26.38 90.51
N PRO A 315 -9.17 -26.24 90.77
CA PRO A 315 -10.18 -27.16 90.22
C PRO A 315 -10.28 -27.11 88.69
N GLU A 316 -10.13 -25.93 88.10
CA GLU A 316 -10.21 -25.68 86.66
C GLU A 316 -8.93 -26.09 85.93
N ILE A 317 -7.78 -26.00 86.62
CA ILE A 317 -6.49 -26.49 86.13
C ILE A 317 -6.50 -28.03 86.09
N ARG A 318 -7.03 -28.70 87.13
CA ARG A 318 -7.13 -30.17 87.16
C ARG A 318 -8.07 -30.74 86.10
N SER A 319 -9.09 -29.98 85.70
CA SER A 319 -10.01 -30.38 84.62
C SER A 319 -9.51 -30.01 83.22
N GLY A 320 -8.32 -29.40 83.10
CA GLY A 320 -7.72 -29.01 81.83
C GLY A 320 -8.42 -27.85 81.13
N ALA A 321 -9.29 -27.12 81.83
CA ALA A 321 -10.06 -26.01 81.26
C ALA A 321 -9.27 -24.70 81.23
N VAL A 322 -8.34 -24.50 82.17
CA VAL A 322 -7.54 -23.27 82.29
C VAL A 322 -6.09 -23.61 82.62
N ALA A 323 -5.14 -22.89 82.01
CA ALA A 323 -3.72 -22.93 82.32
C ALA A 323 -3.23 -21.53 82.72
N VAL A 324 -2.51 -21.42 83.83
CA VAL A 324 -1.94 -20.16 84.33
C VAL A 324 -0.45 -20.16 84.04
N LEU A 325 0.02 -19.15 83.29
CA LEU A 325 1.41 -18.97 82.87
C LEU A 325 1.94 -17.64 83.45
N ALA A 326 3.20 -17.64 83.90
CA ALA A 326 3.88 -16.41 84.29
C ALA A 326 4.55 -15.79 83.06
N GLY A 327 4.23 -14.55 82.72
CA GLY A 327 4.89 -13.81 81.65
C GLY A 327 6.21 -13.18 82.11
N ASP A 328 7.19 -13.12 81.21
CA ASP A 328 8.55 -12.60 81.47
C ASP A 328 8.58 -11.15 81.99
N ASP A 329 7.48 -10.39 81.80
CA ASP A 329 7.33 -8.98 82.20
C ASP A 329 6.59 -8.80 83.55
N GLY A 330 6.44 -9.86 84.36
CA GLY A 330 5.70 -9.83 85.63
C GLY A 330 4.17 -9.73 85.43
N ALA A 331 3.66 -10.16 84.28
CA ALA A 331 2.24 -10.24 83.96
C ALA A 331 1.71 -11.66 84.17
N LEU A 332 0.53 -11.79 84.78
CA LEU A 332 -0.15 -13.08 84.91
C LEU A 332 -0.94 -13.39 83.63
N VAL A 333 -0.64 -14.52 83.00
CA VAL A 333 -1.30 -14.99 81.77
C VAL A 333 -2.25 -16.13 82.12
N ILE A 334 -3.55 -15.95 81.94
CA ILE A 334 -4.54 -17.02 82.10
C ILE A 334 -5.01 -17.47 80.71
N ARG A 335 -4.61 -18.67 80.31
CA ARG A 335 -5.03 -19.32 79.06
C ARG A 335 -6.24 -20.20 79.33
N ILE A 336 -7.34 -19.96 78.64
CA ILE A 336 -8.51 -20.86 78.66
C ILE A 336 -8.38 -21.78 77.45
N GLU A 337 -8.28 -23.10 77.65
CA GLU A 337 -8.12 -24.06 76.55
C GLU A 337 -9.46 -24.21 75.80
N GLY A 338 -9.53 -23.56 74.63
CA GLY A 338 -10.77 -23.18 73.98
C GLY A 338 -11.34 -24.18 72.97
N ALA A 339 -10.99 -25.47 73.03
CA ALA A 339 -11.55 -26.49 72.13
C ALA A 339 -13.07 -26.64 72.36
N GLY A 340 -13.86 -25.83 71.66
CA GLY A 340 -15.33 -25.81 71.75
C GLY A 340 -15.91 -24.86 72.80
N MET A 341 -15.22 -23.78 73.17
CA MET A 341 -15.77 -22.68 74.00
C MET A 341 -16.90 -21.93 73.30
N PHE A 342 -16.75 -21.77 71.99
CA PHE A 342 -17.72 -21.20 71.07
C PHE A 342 -18.21 -22.29 70.11
N ALA A 343 -19.45 -22.17 69.63
CA ALA A 343 -19.87 -22.98 68.48
C ALA A 343 -19.14 -22.52 67.21
N THR A 344 -18.98 -23.42 66.24
CA THR A 344 -18.34 -23.15 64.96
C THR A 344 -19.02 -21.96 64.28
N GLY A 345 -18.27 -20.89 63.99
CA GLY A 345 -18.81 -19.67 63.36
C GLY A 345 -19.63 -18.73 64.25
N SER A 346 -19.77 -19.00 65.56
CA SER A 346 -20.55 -18.15 66.49
C SER A 346 -19.67 -17.44 67.53
N ASP A 347 -20.16 -16.32 68.04
CA ASP A 347 -19.66 -15.51 69.16
C ASP A 347 -20.31 -15.88 70.51
N ALA A 348 -21.33 -16.75 70.50
CA ALA A 348 -22.02 -17.19 71.70
C ALA A 348 -21.21 -18.25 72.50
N ILE A 349 -20.92 -17.93 73.76
CA ILE A 349 -20.22 -18.83 74.70
C ILE A 349 -21.17 -19.94 75.16
N ARG A 350 -20.76 -21.22 75.03
CA ARG A 350 -21.53 -22.37 75.52
C ARG A 350 -21.68 -22.33 77.04
N ALA A 351 -22.84 -22.73 77.57
CA ALA A 351 -23.18 -22.64 79.00
C ALA A 351 -22.10 -23.24 79.93
N ARG A 352 -21.48 -24.35 79.54
CA ARG A 352 -20.41 -25.02 80.30
C ARG A 352 -19.17 -24.15 80.55
N TYR A 353 -18.83 -23.24 79.64
CA TYR A 353 -17.66 -22.36 79.79
C TYR A 353 -17.99 -21.00 80.39
N ARG A 354 -19.28 -20.63 80.47
CA ARG A 354 -19.69 -19.42 81.20
C ARG A 354 -19.30 -19.52 82.67
N ALA A 355 -19.58 -20.66 83.30
CA ALA A 355 -19.21 -20.93 84.69
C ALA A 355 -17.69 -20.89 84.93
N VAL A 356 -16.86 -21.25 83.92
CA VAL A 356 -15.39 -21.17 84.01
C VAL A 356 -14.93 -19.72 83.93
N VAL A 357 -15.48 -18.93 83.01
CA VAL A 357 -15.18 -17.50 82.86
C VAL A 357 -15.61 -16.71 84.10
N ASP A 358 -16.78 -17.03 84.68
CA ASP A 358 -17.26 -16.43 85.93
C ASP A 358 -16.32 -16.71 87.10
N ARG A 359 -15.79 -17.95 87.22
CA ARG A 359 -14.81 -18.28 88.27
C ARG A 359 -13.46 -17.59 88.07
N VAL A 360 -12.98 -17.49 86.83
CA VAL A 360 -11.80 -16.68 86.50
C VAL A 360 -12.02 -15.22 86.91
N GLY A 361 -13.21 -14.68 86.64
CA GLY A 361 -13.59 -13.32 87.06
C GLY A 361 -13.64 -13.13 88.57
N GLN A 362 -14.17 -14.11 89.33
CA GLN A 362 -14.19 -14.09 90.80
C GLN A 362 -12.77 -14.17 91.40
N ALA A 363 -11.89 -14.98 90.81
CA ALA A 363 -10.50 -15.09 91.25
C ALA A 363 -9.69 -13.81 90.98
N LEU A 364 -10.09 -13.01 89.97
CA LEU A 364 -9.45 -11.74 89.61
C LEU A 364 -10.10 -10.52 90.28
N GLY A 365 -11.34 -10.61 90.75
CA GLY A 365 -12.09 -9.52 91.38
C GLY A 365 -11.39 -8.80 92.54
N PRO A 366 -10.78 -9.51 93.52
CA PRO A 366 -10.12 -8.86 94.65
C PRO A 366 -8.73 -8.27 94.35
N GLU A 367 -8.18 -8.51 93.15
CA GLU A 367 -6.82 -8.09 92.80
C GLU A 367 -6.84 -6.79 91.99
N ALA A 368 -6.00 -5.81 92.37
CA ALA A 368 -5.93 -4.52 91.67
C ALA A 368 -5.02 -4.61 90.43
N GLY A 369 -5.61 -4.57 89.22
CA GLY A 369 -4.85 -4.59 87.97
C GLY A 369 -5.67 -4.34 86.71
N ARG A 370 -5.01 -3.98 85.60
CA ARG A 370 -5.64 -3.87 84.28
C ARG A 370 -5.76 -5.27 83.66
N VAL A 371 -6.97 -5.68 83.30
CA VAL A 371 -7.26 -6.96 82.65
C VAL A 371 -7.42 -6.72 81.15
N VAL A 372 -6.58 -7.38 80.36
CA VAL A 372 -6.65 -7.34 78.90
C VAL A 372 -7.06 -8.70 78.40
N VAL A 373 -8.20 -8.76 77.69
CA VAL A 373 -8.69 -9.99 77.08
C VAL A 373 -8.24 -10.01 75.62
N VAL A 374 -7.45 -11.02 75.26
CA VAL A 374 -6.95 -11.22 73.90
C VAL A 374 -7.49 -12.54 73.37
N ALA A 375 -8.22 -12.49 72.25
CA ALA A 375 -8.70 -13.69 71.56
C ALA A 375 -7.77 -14.04 70.39
N HIS A 376 -7.55 -15.34 70.19
CA HIS A 376 -6.82 -15.89 69.05
C HIS A 376 -7.76 -16.76 68.22
N THR A 377 -7.58 -16.75 66.90
CA THR A 377 -8.40 -17.47 65.93
C THR A 377 -7.60 -18.60 65.30
N ASP A 378 -8.22 -19.77 65.20
CA ASP A 378 -7.83 -20.81 64.25
C ASP A 378 -8.56 -20.56 62.91
N ASP A 379 -8.00 -21.03 61.79
CA ASP A 379 -8.36 -20.74 60.38
C ASP A 379 -9.80 -21.15 59.92
N GLN A 380 -10.82 -21.04 60.76
CA GLN A 380 -12.19 -21.41 60.43
C GLN A 380 -13.04 -20.20 60.05
N THR A 381 -13.49 -20.17 58.79
CA THR A 381 -14.36 -19.13 58.23
C THR A 381 -15.79 -19.31 58.74
N PRO A 382 -16.47 -18.25 59.25
CA PRO A 382 -17.85 -18.36 59.69
C PRO A 382 -18.78 -18.72 58.53
N ARG A 383 -19.55 -19.81 58.66
CA ARG A 383 -20.61 -20.18 57.71
C ARG A 383 -21.97 -19.82 58.31
N GLY A 384 -22.48 -18.65 57.92
CA GLY A 384 -23.87 -18.22 58.15
C GLY A 384 -24.07 -17.22 59.30
N GLY A 385 -24.58 -16.03 58.94
CA GLY A 385 -25.32 -15.12 59.83
C GLY A 385 -24.51 -14.14 60.69
N GLY A 386 -24.21 -12.95 60.14
CA GLY A 386 -24.09 -11.69 60.92
C GLY A 386 -22.73 -10.98 60.94
N LEU A 387 -21.59 -11.70 60.87
CA LEU A 387 -20.25 -11.10 60.99
C LEU A 387 -19.42 -11.34 59.70
N PRO A 388 -18.95 -10.27 59.02
CA PRO A 388 -18.44 -10.37 57.64
C PRO A 388 -16.99 -10.87 57.50
N THR A 389 -16.15 -10.83 58.55
CA THR A 389 -14.75 -11.29 58.47
C THR A 389 -14.32 -12.17 59.65
N PRO A 390 -13.30 -13.05 59.48
CA PRO A 390 -12.71 -13.82 60.58
C PRO A 390 -12.16 -12.92 61.70
N GLU A 391 -11.67 -11.72 61.36
CA GLU A 391 -11.23 -10.75 62.37
C GLU A 391 -12.41 -10.26 63.21
N ALA A 392 -13.54 -9.91 62.57
CA ALA A 392 -14.75 -9.46 63.27
C ALA A 392 -15.31 -10.53 64.22
N LEU A 393 -15.23 -11.81 63.84
CA LEU A 393 -15.63 -12.92 64.71
C LEU A 393 -14.72 -13.03 65.94
N THR A 394 -13.44 -12.76 65.80
CA THR A 394 -12.44 -12.85 66.89
C THR A 394 -12.63 -11.73 67.90
N GLU A 395 -12.88 -10.52 67.39
CA GLU A 395 -13.20 -9.36 68.22
C GLU A 395 -14.54 -9.54 68.95
N ALA A 396 -15.59 -9.99 68.26
CA ALA A 396 -16.88 -10.28 68.88
C ALA A 396 -16.78 -11.32 70.02
N ARG A 397 -15.94 -12.35 69.86
CA ARG A 397 -15.67 -13.35 70.90
C ARG A 397 -14.92 -12.77 72.10
N ALA A 398 -13.94 -11.91 71.88
CA ALA A 398 -13.22 -11.23 72.97
C ALA A 398 -14.18 -10.33 73.77
N VAL A 399 -15.07 -9.61 73.07
CA VAL A 399 -16.12 -8.78 73.68
C VAL A 399 -17.13 -9.63 74.47
N ALA A 400 -17.54 -10.78 73.94
CA ALA A 400 -18.47 -11.68 74.64
C ALA A 400 -17.90 -12.21 75.97
N VAL A 401 -16.59 -12.51 76.02
CA VAL A 401 -15.90 -12.94 77.25
C VAL A 401 -15.75 -11.78 78.23
N LEU A 402 -15.37 -10.61 77.72
CA LEU A 402 -15.26 -9.39 78.53
C LEU A 402 -16.59 -9.06 79.22
N LYS A 403 -17.72 -9.17 78.50
CA LYS A 403 -19.07 -8.91 79.03
C LYS A 403 -19.50 -9.83 80.18
N ILE A 404 -18.98 -11.06 80.22
CA ILE A 404 -19.21 -11.99 81.34
C ILE A 404 -18.33 -11.61 82.52
N LEU A 405 -17.04 -11.40 82.27
CA LEU A 405 -16.07 -10.96 83.28
C LEU A 405 -16.47 -9.64 83.95
N GLU A 406 -17.11 -8.74 83.20
CA GLU A 406 -17.62 -7.46 83.70
C GLU A 406 -18.57 -7.60 84.88
N ARG A 407 -19.38 -8.67 84.93
CA ARG A 407 -20.35 -8.92 86.01
C ARG A 407 -19.67 -9.28 87.32
N THR A 408 -18.53 -9.95 87.25
CA THR A 408 -17.80 -10.48 88.41
C THR A 408 -16.69 -9.53 88.92
N LEU A 409 -16.15 -8.67 88.05
CA LEU A 409 -15.04 -7.77 88.38
C LEU A 409 -15.48 -6.42 89.00
N GLY A 410 -16.78 -6.21 89.26
CA GLY A 410 -17.34 -5.00 89.90
C GLY A 410 -17.30 -3.74 89.02
N ALA A 411 -18.17 -2.74 89.22
CA ALA A 411 -18.32 -1.58 88.34
C ALA A 411 -17.26 -0.46 88.52
N GLU A 412 -16.14 -0.72 89.20
CA GLU A 412 -15.12 0.30 89.44
C GLU A 412 -14.09 0.37 88.30
N ALA A 413 -14.16 1.52 87.60
CA ALA A 413 -13.23 2.07 86.62
C ALA A 413 -13.21 1.41 85.21
N PRO A 414 -13.75 2.08 84.16
CA PRO A 414 -13.64 1.62 82.77
C PRO A 414 -12.19 1.56 82.24
N ASP A 415 -11.23 2.25 82.89
CA ASP A 415 -9.80 2.25 82.52
C ASP A 415 -9.01 0.98 82.87
N ARG A 416 -9.62 0.05 83.60
CA ARG A 416 -9.01 -1.25 83.95
C ARG A 416 -9.22 -2.33 82.88
N ARG A 417 -9.95 -2.04 81.80
CA ARG A 417 -10.46 -3.08 80.88
C ARG A 417 -10.19 -2.71 79.43
N ARG A 418 -9.58 -3.63 78.69
CA ARG A 418 -9.42 -3.46 77.24
C ARG A 418 -9.54 -4.82 76.55
N ALA A 419 -10.46 -4.93 75.60
CA ALA A 419 -10.38 -5.98 74.60
C ALA A 419 -9.28 -5.56 73.61
N GLY A 420 -8.33 -6.46 73.35
CA GLY A 420 -7.14 -6.15 72.57
C GLY A 420 -6.83 -7.23 71.55
N ARG A 421 -6.34 -6.82 70.39
CA ARG A 421 -5.89 -7.69 69.30
C ARG A 421 -4.52 -8.30 69.61
N ALA A 422 -4.33 -9.57 69.26
CA ALA A 422 -2.98 -10.11 69.06
C ALA A 422 -2.41 -9.60 67.73
N ARG A 423 -1.32 -8.82 67.78
CA ARG A 423 -0.57 -8.44 66.59
C ARG A 423 0.13 -9.70 66.07
N THR A 424 -0.41 -10.33 65.05
CA THR A 424 0.27 -11.43 64.35
C THR A 424 1.50 -10.86 63.66
N ALA A 425 2.69 -11.18 64.18
CA ALA A 425 3.91 -11.12 63.40
C ALA A 425 3.78 -12.17 62.29
N GLY A 426 3.65 -11.72 61.04
CA GLY A 426 3.53 -12.61 59.89
C GLY A 426 4.80 -13.45 59.72
N PRO A 427 4.70 -14.71 59.27
CA PRO A 427 5.87 -15.54 58.98
C PRO A 427 6.65 -14.96 57.80
N GLN A 428 7.95 -14.73 57.99
CA GLN A 428 8.87 -14.40 56.91
C GLN A 428 8.95 -15.59 55.94
N HIS A 429 8.63 -15.34 54.68
CA HIS A 429 8.68 -16.33 53.61
C HIS A 429 10.09 -16.34 53.01
N HIS A 430 10.86 -17.41 53.24
CA HIS A 430 12.07 -17.73 52.47
C HIS A 430 11.74 -18.81 51.45
N ALA A 431 11.94 -18.49 50.17
CA ALA A 431 11.79 -19.40 49.05
C ALA A 431 13.09 -20.16 48.79
N GLY A 432 13.00 -21.49 48.67
CA GLY A 432 14.13 -22.36 48.33
C GLY A 432 13.81 -23.86 48.31
N GLN A 433 13.00 -24.29 47.32
CA GLN A 433 12.96 -25.57 46.56
C GLN A 433 13.14 -26.97 47.25
N PRO A 434 12.83 -28.11 46.58
CA PRO A 434 11.66 -28.93 46.90
C PRO A 434 11.98 -30.34 47.44
N GLY A 435 11.05 -30.94 48.21
CA GLY A 435 11.02 -32.39 48.43
C GLY A 435 10.37 -32.88 49.73
N ARG A 436 9.26 -33.64 49.58
CA ARG A 436 8.66 -34.65 50.49
C ARG A 436 8.01 -34.21 51.82
N GLN A 437 6.67 -34.16 51.75
CA GLN A 437 5.66 -34.75 52.67
C GLN A 437 5.52 -34.23 54.14
N PRO A 438 4.31 -34.36 54.72
CA PRO A 438 3.64 -33.25 55.41
C PRO A 438 3.93 -33.14 56.92
N ALA A 439 4.15 -31.90 57.34
CA ALA A 439 4.40 -31.49 58.72
C ALA A 439 3.15 -31.64 59.61
N ARG A 440 3.29 -32.41 60.69
CA ARG A 440 2.51 -32.22 61.92
C ARG A 440 2.96 -30.89 62.55
N ARG A 441 2.17 -29.83 62.38
CA ARG A 441 2.43 -28.51 62.96
C ARG A 441 2.05 -28.50 64.44
N CYS A 442 3.04 -28.31 65.30
CA CYS A 442 2.85 -27.83 66.67
C CYS A 442 2.28 -26.39 66.64
N PRO A 443 1.21 -26.07 67.38
CA PRO A 443 0.77 -24.68 67.53
C PRO A 443 1.63 -23.93 68.58
N PRO A 444 1.94 -22.64 68.35
CA PRO A 444 2.77 -21.82 69.23
C PRO A 444 2.03 -21.34 70.51
N LEU A 445 2.83 -21.05 71.54
CA LEU A 445 2.46 -20.63 72.91
C LEU A 445 1.72 -19.27 72.97
N PRO A 446 0.60 -19.14 73.72
CA PRO A 446 -0.07 -17.86 73.95
C PRO A 446 0.51 -17.10 75.14
N ARG A 447 0.61 -15.78 74.98
CA ARG A 447 1.24 -14.84 75.92
C ARG A 447 0.27 -13.68 76.18
N ILE A 448 -0.14 -13.45 77.42
CA ILE A 448 -0.94 -12.28 77.82
C ILE A 448 0.01 -11.27 78.47
N GLY A 449 0.63 -10.43 77.65
CA GLY A 449 1.56 -9.40 78.14
C GLY A 449 0.81 -8.21 78.75
N ARG A 450 1.34 -7.69 79.88
CA ARG A 450 1.03 -6.35 80.37
C ARG A 450 1.60 -5.34 79.37
N GLY A 451 0.75 -4.50 78.80
CA GLY A 451 1.19 -3.17 78.37
C GLY A 451 1.18 -2.21 79.57
N PRO A 452 2.03 -1.17 79.58
CA PRO A 452 2.04 -0.16 80.63
C PRO A 452 0.66 0.49 80.85
#